data_AF-A0A6L4X1M5-F1
#
_entry.id   AF-A0A6L4X1M5-F1
#
_cell.length_a   1.000
_cell.length_b   1.000
_cell.length_c   1.000
_cell.angle_alpha   90.00
_cell.angle_beta   90.00
_cell.angle_gamma   90.00
#
_symmetry.space_group_name_H-M   'P 1'
#
loop_
_entity.id
_entity.type
_entity.pdbx_description
1 polymer ?
#
loop_
_entity_poly.entity_id
_entity_poly.type
_entity_poly.pdbx_seq_one_letter_code
_entity_poly.pdbx_strand_id
1 'polypeptide(L)'
;MSSNRLTKLDTTHNLTLYAVHASNNELTSLDMPNSSKLVVLEASNNKLQSLDVSHNTRLVSLVAKNNAITALDLSKNVNLVESPSTRSAAAVAREVQLDGNPLVALRLPAGYRNAQQSDVSAATYQAAYTGSTFDLSSVASWFDGAKVSDLKGAKLDGTTLTGLSGTADVTYTYDTGAAEMPLKAHVKLTKSAVVAPSFADVNAGTPHADDIKWLASTGISTGWKEKDGTTTYRGMNSVVRQDMAAFLYRLAGSPAFDVSKAENPFKDVTAKTPHYKEILWLASTGISTGWTEKDGSKTFRGMDSVKRQDMAAFLHRLASHEKANPTLGEPVPFRDVTMTTPHLTDVEWLARTGVTTGWKEKDGSRTFRGMNPVVRQDMAAFLHRMSANVLK
;
A
#
# COMPACT_ATOMS: atom_id res chain seq x y z
N MET A 1 32.99 -4.20 25.07
CA MET A 1 31.73 -4.10 25.86
C MET A 1 30.82 -5.30 25.59
N SER A 2 31.36 -6.50 25.37
CA SER A 2 30.57 -7.69 25.07
C SER A 2 30.03 -8.35 26.34
N SER A 3 28.94 -9.12 26.22
CA SER A 3 28.38 -9.96 27.30
C SER A 3 27.96 -9.16 28.53
N ASN A 4 27.13 -8.14 28.30
CA ASN A 4 26.53 -7.31 29.33
C ASN A 4 25.00 -7.23 29.11
N ARG A 5 24.32 -6.33 29.81
CA ARG A 5 22.88 -6.04 29.62
C ARG A 5 22.66 -4.60 29.15
N LEU A 6 23.56 -4.12 28.28
CA LEU A 6 23.49 -2.75 27.79
C LEU A 6 22.28 -2.62 26.85
N THR A 7 21.39 -1.68 27.17
CA THR A 7 20.27 -1.29 26.29
C THR A 7 20.65 -0.13 25.36
N LYS A 8 21.71 0.61 25.70
CA LYS A 8 22.28 1.69 24.90
C LYS A 8 23.81 1.66 25.00
N LEU A 9 24.47 2.01 23.90
CA LEU A 9 25.90 2.27 23.84
C LEU A 9 26.09 3.65 23.20
N ASP A 10 26.75 4.56 23.92
CA ASP A 10 27.08 5.89 23.41
C ASP A 10 28.55 5.92 22.98
N THR A 11 28.79 6.11 21.68
CA THR A 11 30.14 6.25 21.10
C THR A 11 30.41 7.66 20.58
N THR A 12 29.53 8.64 20.86
CA THR A 12 29.56 9.97 20.22
C THR A 12 30.86 10.74 20.48
N HIS A 13 31.52 10.46 21.60
CA HIS A 13 32.75 11.12 22.04
C HIS A 13 34.02 10.36 21.63
N ASN A 14 33.91 9.21 20.98
CA ASN A 14 35.05 8.37 20.64
C ASN A 14 35.43 8.55 19.15
N LEU A 15 35.98 9.72 18.82
CA LEU A 15 36.31 10.15 17.45
C LEU A 15 37.36 9.28 16.73
N THR A 16 38.02 8.37 17.45
CA THR A 16 39.10 7.52 16.93
C THR A 16 38.82 6.03 17.09
N LEU A 17 37.54 5.63 17.27
CA LEU A 17 37.20 4.20 17.37
C LEU A 17 37.72 3.43 16.16
N TYR A 18 38.49 2.40 16.46
CA TYR A 18 39.04 1.47 15.49
C TYR A 18 38.26 0.15 15.46
N ALA A 19 37.82 -0.32 16.63
CA ALA A 19 37.03 -1.54 16.78
C ALA A 19 35.94 -1.35 17.84
N VAL A 20 34.74 -1.88 17.58
CA VAL A 20 33.62 -1.93 18.52
C VAL A 20 33.22 -3.39 18.71
N HIS A 21 33.39 -3.88 19.95
CA HIS A 21 32.94 -5.20 20.38
C HIS A 21 31.78 -5.04 21.37
N ALA A 22 30.56 -5.19 20.87
CA ALA A 22 29.30 -4.97 21.57
C ALA A 22 28.35 -6.19 21.53
N SER A 23 28.87 -7.36 21.14
CA SER A 23 28.11 -8.60 21.07
C SER A 23 27.53 -9.03 22.42
N ASN A 24 26.40 -9.74 22.42
CA ASN A 24 25.70 -10.25 23.60
C ASN A 24 25.29 -9.11 24.56
N ASN A 25 24.39 -8.25 24.09
CA ASN A 25 23.78 -7.16 24.86
C ASN A 25 22.28 -7.08 24.52
N GLU A 26 21.62 -6.00 24.93
CA GLU A 26 20.20 -5.73 24.65
C GLU A 26 20.01 -4.46 23.82
N LEU A 27 20.99 -4.11 22.98
CA LEU A 27 20.97 -2.88 22.18
C LEU A 27 19.82 -2.94 21.18
N THR A 28 18.93 -1.95 21.22
CA THR A 28 17.87 -1.76 20.21
C THR A 28 18.33 -0.85 19.07
N SER A 29 19.36 -0.06 19.31
CA SER A 29 20.01 0.82 18.35
C SER A 29 21.51 0.88 18.63
N LEU A 30 22.31 0.98 17.59
CA LEU A 30 23.74 1.24 17.66
C LEU A 30 24.09 2.28 16.61
N ASP A 31 24.35 3.51 17.07
CA ASP A 31 24.74 4.62 16.21
C ASP A 31 26.20 4.97 16.51
N MET A 32 26.97 5.22 15.44
CA MET A 32 28.40 5.49 15.49
C MET A 32 28.78 6.64 14.54
N PRO A 33 28.14 7.81 14.66
CA PRO A 33 28.12 8.83 13.60
C PRO A 33 29.50 9.44 13.37
N ASN A 34 30.37 9.43 14.39
CA ASN A 34 31.71 10.01 14.34
C ASN A 34 32.83 8.98 14.14
N SER A 35 32.49 7.71 13.88
CA SER A 35 33.47 6.61 13.84
C SER A 35 33.97 6.31 12.42
N SER A 36 34.38 7.33 11.66
CA SER A 36 34.86 7.16 10.27
C SER A 36 36.14 6.32 10.13
N LYS A 37 36.85 6.11 11.25
CA LYS A 37 38.05 5.25 11.35
C LYS A 37 37.75 3.80 11.74
N LEU A 38 36.47 3.44 11.96
CA LEU A 38 36.08 2.12 12.39
C LEU A 38 36.44 1.07 11.33
N VAL A 39 37.15 0.02 11.77
CA VAL A 39 37.60 -1.11 10.95
C VAL A 39 36.85 -2.39 11.30
N VAL A 40 36.49 -2.57 12.57
CA VAL A 40 35.81 -3.78 13.06
C VAL A 40 34.54 -3.42 13.83
N LEU A 41 33.43 -4.06 13.48
CA LEU A 41 32.18 -3.98 14.21
C LEU A 41 31.64 -5.38 14.52
N GLU A 42 31.58 -5.72 15.80
CA GLU A 42 30.92 -6.92 16.31
C GLU A 42 29.75 -6.53 17.21
N ALA A 43 28.53 -6.78 16.74
CA ALA A 43 27.28 -6.43 17.43
C ALA A 43 26.29 -7.60 17.46
N SER A 44 26.79 -8.84 17.43
CA SER A 44 25.94 -10.04 17.38
C SER A 44 25.12 -10.22 18.66
N ASN A 45 23.97 -10.91 18.56
CA ASN A 45 23.09 -11.21 19.69
C ASN A 45 22.68 -9.93 20.44
N ASN A 46 21.97 -9.06 19.72
CA ASN A 46 21.35 -7.84 20.22
C ASN A 46 19.90 -7.76 19.73
N LYS A 47 19.25 -6.60 19.85
CA LYS A 47 17.86 -6.35 19.42
C LYS A 47 17.82 -5.27 18.31
N LEU A 48 18.88 -5.13 17.53
CA LEU A 48 19.00 -4.09 16.50
C LEU A 48 17.98 -4.34 15.40
N GLN A 49 17.11 -3.38 15.13
CA GLN A 49 16.14 -3.43 14.03
C GLN A 49 16.69 -2.82 12.74
N SER A 50 17.67 -1.95 12.88
CA SER A 50 18.40 -1.32 11.79
C SER A 50 19.86 -1.14 12.19
N LEU A 51 20.72 -1.03 11.19
CA LEU A 51 22.13 -0.72 11.36
C LEU A 51 22.58 0.15 10.18
N ASP A 52 23.04 1.36 10.47
CA ASP A 52 23.65 2.24 9.47
C ASP A 52 25.17 2.25 9.68
N VAL A 53 25.89 1.77 8.66
CA VAL A 53 27.36 1.78 8.61
C VAL A 53 27.87 2.53 7.38
N SER A 54 27.01 3.33 6.72
CA SER A 54 27.33 4.04 5.47
C SER A 54 28.49 5.03 5.61
N HIS A 55 28.68 5.57 6.81
CA HIS A 55 29.79 6.47 7.17
C HIS A 55 31.07 5.74 7.59
N ASN A 56 31.00 4.44 7.88
CA ASN A 56 32.14 3.62 8.30
C ASN A 56 32.82 2.99 7.07
N THR A 57 33.25 3.82 6.11
CA THR A 57 33.82 3.35 4.83
C THR A 57 35.14 2.58 4.96
N ARG A 58 35.79 2.67 6.13
CA ARG A 58 36.99 1.91 6.49
C ARG A 58 36.71 0.53 7.08
N LEU A 59 35.45 0.13 7.21
CA LEU A 59 35.05 -1.16 7.78
C LEU A 59 35.59 -2.31 6.93
N VAL A 60 36.24 -3.26 7.61
CA VAL A 60 36.88 -4.45 7.03
C VAL A 60 36.25 -5.73 7.58
N SER A 61 35.57 -5.67 8.73
CA SER A 61 34.84 -6.78 9.32
C SER A 61 33.54 -6.30 9.98
N LEU A 62 32.43 -6.98 9.68
CA LEU A 62 31.10 -6.73 10.20
C LEU A 62 30.44 -8.03 10.65
N VAL A 63 30.21 -8.17 11.96
CA VAL A 63 29.56 -9.35 12.55
C VAL A 63 28.34 -8.90 13.35
N ALA A 64 27.15 -8.97 12.73
CA ALA A 64 25.89 -8.51 13.30
C ALA A 64 24.81 -9.61 13.36
N LYS A 65 25.23 -10.85 13.62
CA LYS A 65 24.36 -12.04 13.69
C LYS A 65 23.28 -11.92 14.74
N ASN A 66 22.17 -12.64 14.57
CA ASN A 66 21.07 -12.76 15.54
C ASN A 66 20.62 -11.40 16.09
N ASN A 67 20.15 -10.55 15.18
CA ASN A 67 19.48 -9.29 15.47
C ASN A 67 18.10 -9.29 14.79
N ALA A 68 17.43 -8.14 14.75
CA ALA A 68 16.16 -7.95 14.07
C ALA A 68 16.32 -7.07 12.80
N ILE A 69 17.51 -7.06 12.17
CA ILE A 69 17.80 -6.21 11.02
C ILE A 69 17.00 -6.72 9.82
N THR A 70 16.18 -5.85 9.24
CA THR A 70 15.29 -6.22 8.13
C THR A 70 15.88 -5.87 6.77
N ALA A 71 16.80 -4.91 6.70
CA ALA A 71 17.53 -4.60 5.49
C ALA A 71 18.87 -3.92 5.83
N LEU A 72 19.86 -4.11 4.98
CA LEU A 72 21.19 -3.52 5.16
C LEU A 72 21.84 -3.14 3.83
N ASP A 73 22.35 -1.91 3.73
CA ASP A 73 23.13 -1.44 2.58
C ASP A 73 24.60 -1.27 2.97
N LEU A 74 25.46 -2.13 2.40
CA LEU A 74 26.91 -2.12 2.57
C LEU A 74 27.64 -1.60 1.34
N SER A 75 26.95 -0.99 0.38
CA SER A 75 27.54 -0.52 -0.88
C SER A 75 28.64 0.54 -0.70
N LYS A 76 28.68 1.22 0.45
CA LYS A 76 29.71 2.22 0.81
C LYS A 76 30.90 1.61 1.54
N ASN A 77 30.80 0.38 2.04
CA ASN A 77 31.83 -0.28 2.83
C ASN A 77 32.76 -1.09 1.91
N VAL A 78 33.36 -0.43 0.93
CA VAL A 78 34.15 -1.06 -0.15
C VAL A 78 35.36 -1.86 0.35
N ASN A 79 35.86 -1.57 1.56
CA ASN A 79 36.98 -2.29 2.17
C ASN A 79 36.59 -3.68 2.72
N LEU A 80 35.31 -4.04 2.74
CA LEU A 80 34.85 -5.40 3.04
C LEU A 80 35.25 -6.41 1.94
N VAL A 81 35.74 -5.94 0.79
CA VAL A 81 35.99 -6.76 -0.41
C VAL A 81 37.38 -7.43 -0.43
N GLU A 82 38.37 -6.94 0.33
CA GLU A 82 39.77 -7.39 0.17
C GLU A 82 40.07 -8.80 0.73
N SER A 83 40.64 -9.68 -0.09
CA SER A 83 41.13 -11.03 0.28
C SER A 83 42.55 -11.01 0.91
N PRO A 84 42.99 -12.04 1.69
CA PRO A 84 44.12 -11.97 2.65
C PRO A 84 45.57 -11.87 2.10
N SER A 85 45.80 -11.68 0.80
CA SER A 85 47.12 -11.98 0.23
C SER A 85 48.26 -11.00 0.54
N THR A 86 48.05 -9.90 1.30
CA THR A 86 49.15 -9.04 1.74
C THR A 86 48.92 -8.42 3.13
N ARG A 87 49.38 -9.09 4.20
CA ARG A 87 50.12 -8.50 5.35
C ARG A 87 50.09 -9.40 6.58
N SER A 88 51.26 -9.59 7.18
CA SER A 88 51.47 -10.25 8.46
C SER A 88 50.83 -9.50 9.64
N ALA A 89 50.43 -10.28 10.65
CA ALA A 89 50.27 -9.92 12.07
C ALA A 89 49.17 -8.92 12.46
N ALA A 90 47.91 -9.32 12.22
CA ALA A 90 46.75 -9.25 13.12
C ALA A 90 45.54 -9.63 12.26
N ALA A 91 45.30 -10.93 12.10
CA ALA A 91 44.25 -11.46 11.22
C ALA A 91 42.87 -11.14 11.81
N VAL A 92 42.36 -9.93 11.56
CA VAL A 92 40.93 -9.68 11.63
C VAL A 92 40.32 -10.45 10.48
N ALA A 93 39.56 -11.49 10.77
CA ALA A 93 38.80 -12.20 9.77
C ALA A 93 37.90 -11.19 9.05
N ARG A 94 38.10 -11.05 7.73
CA ARG A 94 37.35 -10.13 6.88
C ARG A 94 36.06 -10.81 6.48
N GLU A 95 35.02 -10.54 7.27
CA GLU A 95 33.77 -11.29 7.22
C GLU A 95 32.60 -10.33 7.33
N VAL A 96 31.58 -10.57 6.51
CA VAL A 96 30.23 -10.01 6.68
C VAL A 96 29.36 -11.15 7.18
N GLN A 97 29.04 -11.16 8.47
CA GLN A 97 28.17 -12.17 9.09
C GLN A 97 26.89 -11.52 9.60
N LEU A 98 25.78 -11.89 8.98
CA LEU A 98 24.45 -11.34 9.17
C LEU A 98 23.40 -12.43 9.44
N ASP A 99 23.80 -13.68 9.65
CA ASP A 99 22.88 -14.79 9.88
C ASP A 99 21.97 -14.56 11.08
N GLY A 100 20.76 -15.11 11.00
CA GLY A 100 19.73 -14.96 12.02
C GLY A 100 19.01 -13.61 12.01
N ASN A 101 19.29 -12.72 11.05
CA ASN A 101 18.52 -11.50 10.84
C ASN A 101 17.36 -11.71 9.85
N PRO A 102 16.18 -11.11 10.08
CA PRO A 102 15.03 -11.21 9.18
C PRO A 102 15.16 -10.32 7.93
N LEU A 103 16.24 -10.48 7.17
CA LEU A 103 16.55 -9.64 6.01
C LEU A 103 15.57 -9.89 4.85
N VAL A 104 14.97 -8.81 4.35
CA VAL A 104 14.20 -8.78 3.10
C VAL A 104 15.04 -8.27 1.93
N ALA A 105 16.08 -7.49 2.20
CA ALA A 105 17.01 -6.99 1.20
C ALA A 105 18.41 -6.76 1.78
N LEU A 106 19.42 -7.02 0.98
CA LEU A 106 20.82 -6.80 1.30
C LEU A 106 21.52 -6.24 0.07
N ARG A 107 22.37 -5.24 0.26
CA ARG A 107 23.28 -4.76 -0.78
C ARG A 107 24.71 -4.88 -0.30
N LEU A 108 25.51 -5.63 -1.04
CA LEU A 108 26.93 -5.81 -0.75
C LEU A 108 27.77 -4.80 -1.55
N PRO A 109 29.00 -4.52 -1.12
CA PRO A 109 29.93 -3.73 -1.92
C PRO A 109 30.29 -4.47 -3.20
N ALA A 110 30.49 -3.70 -4.27
CA ALA A 110 30.88 -4.24 -5.57
C ALA A 110 32.20 -5.01 -5.45
N GLY A 111 32.24 -6.22 -6.02
CA GLY A 111 33.45 -7.05 -5.99
C GLY A 111 33.58 -7.96 -4.77
N TYR A 112 32.62 -8.00 -3.83
CA TYR A 112 32.64 -8.94 -2.71
C TYR A 112 32.74 -10.41 -3.20
N ARG A 113 33.71 -11.18 -2.69
CA ARG A 113 34.01 -12.58 -3.09
C ARG A 113 34.19 -13.57 -1.94
N ASN A 114 34.25 -13.10 -0.69
CA ASN A 114 34.56 -13.97 0.46
C ASN A 114 33.28 -14.31 1.24
N ALA A 115 32.37 -15.03 0.60
CA ALA A 115 30.99 -15.13 1.05
C ALA A 115 30.53 -16.59 1.13
N GLN A 116 30.10 -17.05 2.30
CA GLN A 116 29.38 -18.31 2.45
C GLN A 116 27.88 -18.02 2.56
N GLN A 117 27.03 -18.86 1.96
CA GLN A 117 25.57 -18.69 2.09
C GLN A 117 25.10 -18.66 3.56
N SER A 118 25.82 -19.36 4.44
CA SER A 118 25.58 -19.36 5.89
C SER A 118 25.66 -17.96 6.49
N ASP A 119 26.46 -17.06 5.93
CA ASP A 119 26.71 -15.73 6.48
C ASP A 119 25.52 -14.78 6.33
N VAL A 120 24.57 -15.11 5.46
CA VAL A 120 23.34 -14.33 5.22
C VAL A 120 22.10 -15.19 5.33
N SER A 121 22.18 -16.30 6.08
CA SER A 121 21.02 -17.15 6.38
C SER A 121 19.98 -16.32 7.15
N ALA A 122 18.98 -15.81 6.45
CA ALA A 122 18.00 -14.91 7.02
C ALA A 122 16.95 -15.67 7.85
N ALA A 123 16.59 -15.10 8.99
CA ALA A 123 15.39 -15.48 9.72
C ALA A 123 14.13 -15.02 8.95
N THR A 124 12.96 -15.49 9.36
CA THR A 124 11.69 -15.06 8.77
C THR A 124 11.36 -13.62 9.18
N TYR A 125 11.23 -12.71 8.21
CA TYR A 125 10.58 -11.43 8.42
C TYR A 125 9.08 -11.64 8.60
N GLN A 126 8.50 -11.05 9.65
CA GLN A 126 7.08 -11.19 9.95
C GLN A 126 6.41 -9.83 9.94
N ALA A 127 5.31 -9.72 9.19
CA ALA A 127 4.52 -8.50 9.15
C ALA A 127 3.03 -8.77 8.98
N ALA A 128 2.24 -7.80 9.40
CA ALA A 128 0.81 -7.72 9.12
C ALA A 128 0.57 -7.01 7.79
N TYR A 129 -0.49 -7.40 7.07
CA TYR A 129 -0.96 -6.65 5.89
C TYR A 129 -2.49 -6.53 5.88
N THR A 130 -2.99 -5.51 5.17
CA THR A 130 -4.41 -5.28 4.91
C THR A 130 -4.69 -5.37 3.41
N GLY A 131 -5.90 -5.72 3.00
CA GLY A 131 -6.24 -5.86 1.58
C GLY A 131 -5.66 -7.14 0.97
N SER A 132 -4.94 -7.01 -0.14
CA SER A 132 -4.39 -8.13 -0.95
C SER A 132 -2.95 -7.89 -1.42
N THR A 133 -2.28 -6.84 -0.92
CA THR A 133 -0.94 -6.45 -1.34
C THR A 133 -0.05 -6.07 -0.14
N PHE A 134 1.27 -6.11 -0.34
CA PHE A 134 2.27 -5.65 0.63
C PHE A 134 3.50 -5.09 -0.11
N ASP A 135 3.85 -3.84 0.14
CA ASP A 135 4.98 -3.19 -0.54
C ASP A 135 6.29 -3.41 0.22
N LEU A 136 7.24 -4.13 -0.38
CA LEU A 136 8.55 -4.39 0.22
C LEU A 136 9.40 -3.12 0.33
N SER A 137 9.10 -2.07 -0.45
CA SER A 137 9.75 -0.77 -0.32
C SER A 137 9.44 -0.08 1.02
N SER A 138 8.33 -0.46 1.68
CA SER A 138 8.00 0.02 3.02
C SER A 138 8.93 -0.53 4.11
N VAL A 139 9.62 -1.66 3.83
CA VAL A 139 10.59 -2.28 4.73
C VAL A 139 12.00 -1.80 4.41
N ALA A 140 12.34 -1.71 3.12
CA ALA A 140 13.60 -1.16 2.63
C ALA A 140 13.32 -0.16 1.52
N SER A 141 13.45 1.14 1.78
CA SER A 141 13.10 2.19 0.80
C SER A 141 13.90 2.13 -0.51
N TRP A 142 15.02 1.41 -0.52
CA TRP A 142 15.88 1.15 -1.66
C TRP A 142 15.68 -0.24 -2.28
N PHE A 143 14.64 -0.98 -1.87
CA PHE A 143 14.29 -2.28 -2.43
C PHE A 143 14.06 -2.17 -3.94
N ASP A 144 14.70 -3.06 -4.69
CA ASP A 144 14.59 -3.10 -6.15
C ASP A 144 13.98 -4.45 -6.55
N GLY A 145 12.74 -4.40 -7.04
CA GLY A 145 12.02 -5.59 -7.48
C GLY A 145 12.68 -6.31 -8.67
N ALA A 146 13.49 -5.62 -9.47
CA ALA A 146 14.21 -6.23 -10.59
C ALA A 146 15.33 -7.19 -10.12
N LYS A 147 15.72 -7.11 -8.85
CA LYS A 147 16.71 -7.98 -8.21
C LYS A 147 16.12 -9.25 -7.60
N VAL A 148 14.80 -9.42 -7.69
CA VAL A 148 14.09 -10.57 -7.15
C VAL A 148 14.02 -11.69 -8.18
N SER A 149 14.45 -12.89 -7.80
CA SER A 149 14.26 -14.14 -8.55
C SER A 149 13.66 -15.23 -7.65
N ASP A 150 13.24 -16.35 -8.23
CA ASP A 150 12.73 -17.53 -7.52
C ASP A 150 11.57 -17.25 -6.54
N LEU A 151 10.78 -16.22 -6.82
CA LEU A 151 9.66 -15.81 -5.98
C LEU A 151 8.58 -16.91 -5.90
N LYS A 152 8.15 -17.22 -4.67
CA LYS A 152 7.04 -18.14 -4.36
C LYS A 152 6.13 -17.52 -3.31
N GLY A 153 4.86 -17.93 -3.31
CA GLY A 153 3.87 -17.50 -2.32
C GLY A 153 3.15 -16.18 -2.62
N ALA A 154 3.59 -15.44 -3.64
CA ALA A 154 2.96 -14.20 -4.11
C ALA A 154 3.36 -13.91 -5.57
N LYS A 155 2.77 -12.87 -6.16
CA LYS A 155 3.28 -12.21 -7.38
C LYS A 155 3.99 -10.92 -6.98
N LEU A 156 4.87 -10.40 -7.84
CA LEU A 156 5.54 -9.11 -7.63
C LEU A 156 5.24 -8.17 -8.80
N ASP A 157 4.79 -6.95 -8.47
CA ASP A 157 4.61 -5.84 -9.40
C ASP A 157 5.42 -4.64 -8.88
N GLY A 158 6.51 -4.30 -9.59
CA GLY A 158 7.52 -3.37 -9.06
C GLY A 158 8.10 -3.89 -7.74
N THR A 159 7.81 -3.20 -6.64
CA THR A 159 8.21 -3.58 -5.27
C THR A 159 7.08 -4.23 -4.46
N THR A 160 5.88 -4.32 -5.05
CA THR A 160 4.66 -4.70 -4.35
C THR A 160 4.34 -6.17 -4.55
N LEU A 161 4.29 -6.92 -3.46
CA LEU A 161 3.73 -8.26 -3.44
C LEU A 161 2.22 -8.18 -3.64
N THR A 162 1.68 -8.95 -4.58
CA THR A 162 0.26 -8.98 -4.93
C THR A 162 -0.31 -10.39 -4.88
N GLY A 163 -1.64 -10.49 -4.83
CA GLY A 163 -2.35 -11.77 -4.74
C GLY A 163 -2.28 -12.41 -3.36
N LEU A 164 -2.07 -11.62 -2.31
CA LEU A 164 -1.98 -12.10 -0.93
C LEU A 164 -3.37 -12.46 -0.37
N SER A 165 -3.45 -13.59 0.33
CA SER A 165 -4.65 -14.00 1.07
C SER A 165 -4.27 -14.73 2.36
N GLY A 166 -5.10 -14.63 3.40
CA GLY A 166 -4.86 -15.26 4.70
C GLY A 166 -3.44 -15.03 5.24
N THR A 167 -2.80 -16.10 5.69
CA THR A 167 -1.35 -16.10 5.94
C THR A 167 -0.61 -16.44 4.65
N ALA A 168 0.19 -15.51 4.14
CA ALA A 168 1.04 -15.72 2.99
C ALA A 168 2.48 -16.00 3.45
N ASP A 169 3.03 -17.10 2.97
CA ASP A 169 4.42 -17.50 3.21
C ASP A 169 5.20 -17.27 1.92
N VAL A 170 5.97 -16.19 1.87
CA VAL A 170 6.62 -15.67 0.66
C VAL A 170 8.12 -15.91 0.77
N THR A 171 8.70 -16.52 -0.25
CA THR A 171 10.16 -16.73 -0.34
C THR A 171 10.67 -16.22 -1.67
N TYR A 172 11.86 -15.63 -1.68
CA TYR A 172 12.54 -15.23 -2.91
C TYR A 172 14.05 -15.18 -2.74
N THR A 173 14.75 -15.23 -3.86
CA THR A 173 16.16 -14.90 -3.98
C THR A 173 16.30 -13.42 -4.31
N TYR A 174 17.17 -12.70 -3.59
CA TYR A 174 17.47 -11.28 -3.85
C TYR A 174 18.94 -11.11 -4.25
N ASP A 175 19.18 -10.47 -5.39
CA ASP A 175 20.52 -10.16 -5.87
C ASP A 175 21.18 -9.05 -5.03
N THR A 176 22.16 -9.47 -4.23
CA THR A 176 22.91 -8.60 -3.33
C THR A 176 23.96 -7.75 -4.06
N GLY A 177 24.20 -7.98 -5.35
CA GLY A 177 25.31 -7.43 -6.11
C GLY A 177 26.60 -8.25 -6.04
N ALA A 178 26.60 -9.37 -5.30
CA ALA A 178 27.66 -10.38 -5.32
C ALA A 178 27.06 -11.72 -5.77
N ALA A 179 27.43 -12.17 -6.98
CA ALA A 179 26.85 -13.34 -7.62
C ALA A 179 26.90 -14.63 -6.78
N GLU A 180 27.88 -14.74 -5.88
CA GLU A 180 28.09 -15.91 -5.01
C GLU A 180 27.31 -15.84 -3.69
N MET A 181 26.64 -14.72 -3.38
CA MET A 181 25.86 -14.56 -2.14
C MET A 181 24.49 -13.95 -2.38
N PRO A 182 23.59 -14.66 -3.08
CA PRO A 182 22.18 -14.28 -3.07
C PRO A 182 21.61 -14.33 -1.65
N LEU A 183 20.75 -13.37 -1.32
CA LEU A 183 19.95 -13.42 -0.10
C LEU A 183 18.70 -14.28 -0.37
N LYS A 184 18.54 -15.38 0.38
CA LYS A 184 17.30 -16.16 0.38
C LYS A 184 16.37 -15.58 1.43
N ALA A 185 15.50 -14.66 1.02
CA ALA A 185 14.58 -13.98 1.90
C ALA A 185 13.34 -14.85 2.19
N HIS A 186 12.86 -14.80 3.43
CA HIS A 186 11.63 -15.43 3.87
C HIS A 186 10.75 -14.40 4.58
N VAL A 187 9.57 -14.15 4.03
CA VAL A 187 8.63 -13.12 4.46
C VAL A 187 7.29 -13.78 4.75
N LYS A 188 6.90 -13.82 6.03
CA LYS A 188 5.63 -14.34 6.49
C LYS A 188 4.66 -13.21 6.78
N LEU A 189 3.64 -13.08 5.95
CA LEU A 189 2.64 -12.03 6.02
C LEU A 189 1.33 -12.59 6.59
N THR A 190 0.83 -11.99 7.65
CA THR A 190 -0.47 -12.38 8.23
C THR A 190 -1.50 -11.32 7.89
N LYS A 191 -2.60 -11.73 7.24
CA LYS A 191 -3.70 -10.80 6.96
C LYS A 191 -4.24 -10.34 8.29
N SER A 192 -4.06 -9.06 8.58
CA SER A 192 -4.76 -8.46 9.70
C SER A 192 -6.23 -8.48 9.37
N ALA A 193 -7.03 -8.98 10.30
CA ALA A 193 -8.44 -8.66 10.30
C ALA A 193 -8.51 -7.13 10.30
N VAL A 194 -8.94 -6.55 9.19
CA VAL A 194 -9.44 -5.19 9.24
C VAL A 194 -10.58 -5.28 10.23
N VAL A 195 -10.41 -4.77 11.44
CA VAL A 195 -11.56 -4.44 12.28
C VAL A 195 -12.27 -3.40 11.44
N ALA A 196 -13.27 -3.84 10.67
CA ALA A 196 -14.03 -2.96 9.79
C ALA A 196 -14.45 -1.78 10.66
N PRO A 197 -14.08 -0.53 10.32
CA PRO A 197 -14.42 0.60 11.15
C PRO A 197 -15.93 0.55 11.39
N SER A 198 -16.33 0.28 12.63
CA SER A 198 -17.73 0.30 13.01
C SER A 198 -18.10 1.77 13.14
N PHE A 199 -19.06 2.21 12.33
CA PHE A 199 -19.55 3.56 12.43
C PHE A 199 -20.52 3.67 13.61
N ALA A 200 -20.25 4.59 14.53
CA ALA A 200 -21.00 4.74 15.77
C ALA A 200 -22.49 5.07 15.55
N ASP A 201 -22.82 5.66 14.40
CA ASP A 201 -24.18 6.01 13.96
C ASP A 201 -24.83 4.93 13.06
N VAL A 202 -24.22 3.75 12.94
CA VAL A 202 -24.75 2.63 12.14
C VAL A 202 -25.10 1.46 13.05
N ASN A 203 -26.38 1.06 13.03
CA ASN A 203 -26.90 -0.06 13.80
C ASN A 203 -27.85 -0.92 12.93
N ALA A 204 -28.47 -1.94 13.52
CA ALA A 204 -29.34 -2.87 12.80
C ALA A 204 -30.60 -2.22 12.18
N GLY A 205 -31.02 -1.05 12.68
CA GLY A 205 -32.13 -0.27 12.13
C GLY A 205 -31.72 0.73 11.05
N THR A 206 -30.43 0.93 10.82
CA THR A 206 -29.93 1.85 9.77
C THR A 206 -30.26 1.27 8.39
N PRO A 207 -30.91 2.03 7.48
CA PRO A 207 -31.09 1.58 6.11
C PRO A 207 -29.75 1.22 5.46
N HIS A 208 -29.71 0.08 4.76
CA HIS A 208 -28.49 -0.42 4.13
C HIS A 208 -27.31 -0.71 5.09
N ALA A 209 -27.59 -1.02 6.37
CA ALA A 209 -26.54 -1.27 7.37
C ALA A 209 -25.49 -2.30 6.91
N ASP A 210 -25.90 -3.39 6.26
CA ASP A 210 -24.95 -4.41 5.81
C ASP A 210 -24.10 -3.95 4.61
N ASP A 211 -24.67 -3.15 3.70
CA ASP A 211 -23.92 -2.51 2.62
C ASP A 211 -22.90 -1.49 3.17
N ILE A 212 -23.27 -0.76 4.23
CA ILE A 212 -22.40 0.19 4.92
C ILE A 212 -21.25 -0.54 5.63
N LYS A 213 -21.52 -1.65 6.32
CA LYS A 213 -20.49 -2.50 6.92
C LYS A 213 -19.56 -3.08 5.84
N TRP A 214 -20.11 -3.48 4.69
CA TRP A 214 -19.31 -3.94 3.57
C TRP A 214 -18.37 -2.84 3.05
N LEU A 215 -18.86 -1.61 2.83
CA LEU A 215 -18.03 -0.46 2.45
C LEU A 215 -16.90 -0.19 3.45
N ALA A 216 -17.18 -0.30 4.75
CA ALA A 216 -16.19 -0.12 5.81
C ALA A 216 -15.12 -1.22 5.75
N SER A 217 -15.55 -2.48 5.65
CA SER A 217 -14.67 -3.65 5.63
C SER A 217 -13.76 -3.72 4.40
N THR A 218 -14.22 -3.16 3.27
CA THR A 218 -13.46 -3.07 2.01
C THR A 218 -12.64 -1.79 1.91
N GLY A 219 -12.72 -0.90 2.89
CA GLY A 219 -11.99 0.38 2.92
C GLY A 219 -12.50 1.43 1.93
N ILE A 220 -13.60 1.18 1.21
CA ILE A 220 -14.17 2.14 0.26
C ILE A 220 -14.65 3.39 1.00
N SER A 221 -15.29 3.21 2.17
CA SER A 221 -15.65 4.32 3.05
C SER A 221 -14.86 4.30 4.35
N THR A 222 -14.30 5.45 4.71
CA THR A 222 -13.52 5.66 5.94
C THR A 222 -14.30 6.40 7.03
N GLY A 223 -15.50 6.90 6.71
CA GLY A 223 -16.32 7.74 7.59
C GLY A 223 -15.63 9.04 8.03
N TRP A 224 -16.18 9.65 9.08
CA TRP A 224 -15.61 10.82 9.73
C TRP A 224 -15.15 10.48 11.14
N LYS A 225 -13.89 10.73 11.43
CA LYS A 225 -13.37 10.62 12.79
C LYS A 225 -13.88 11.79 13.62
N GLU A 226 -14.54 11.47 14.72
CA GLU A 226 -15.07 12.43 15.67
C GLU A 226 -14.04 12.77 16.77
N LYS A 227 -14.33 13.82 17.54
CA LYS A 227 -13.42 14.30 18.60
C LYS A 227 -13.20 13.30 19.73
N ASP A 228 -14.20 12.45 20.00
CA ASP A 228 -14.15 11.39 21.02
C ASP A 228 -13.41 10.14 20.54
N GLY A 229 -12.87 10.15 19.31
CA GLY A 229 -12.17 9.03 18.71
C GLY A 229 -13.06 8.02 18.02
N THR A 230 -14.39 8.16 18.08
CA THR A 230 -15.33 7.36 17.30
C THR A 230 -15.30 7.76 15.82
N THR A 231 -15.89 6.94 14.96
CA THR A 231 -16.04 7.24 13.53
C THR A 231 -17.53 7.19 13.18
N THR A 232 -18.05 8.13 12.40
CA THR A 232 -19.45 8.14 11.93
C THR A 232 -19.55 7.99 10.41
N TYR A 233 -20.66 7.45 9.91
CA TYR A 233 -20.94 7.23 8.50
C TYR A 233 -21.77 8.33 7.86
N ARG A 234 -22.62 9.00 8.65
CA ARG A 234 -23.52 10.09 8.25
C ARG A 234 -24.37 9.72 7.03
N GLY A 235 -25.13 8.63 7.15
CA GLY A 235 -25.83 7.96 6.04
C GLY A 235 -26.79 8.84 5.24
N MET A 236 -27.40 9.85 5.87
CA MET A 236 -28.34 10.77 5.23
C MET A 236 -27.66 11.97 4.54
N ASN A 237 -26.35 12.13 4.67
CA ASN A 237 -25.64 13.19 3.95
C ASN A 237 -25.64 12.87 2.44
N SER A 238 -25.87 13.89 1.62
CA SER A 238 -25.71 13.75 0.17
C SER A 238 -24.25 13.49 -0.19
N VAL A 239 -24.02 12.59 -1.14
CA VAL A 239 -22.69 12.36 -1.70
C VAL A 239 -22.36 13.50 -2.65
N VAL A 240 -21.27 14.20 -2.37
CA VAL A 240 -20.70 15.21 -3.27
C VAL A 240 -19.74 14.54 -4.27
N ARG A 241 -19.49 15.18 -5.41
CA ARG A 241 -18.73 14.58 -6.52
C ARG A 241 -17.30 14.18 -6.18
N GLN A 242 -16.62 14.96 -5.35
CA GLN A 242 -15.27 14.60 -4.90
C GLN A 242 -15.26 13.36 -3.98
N ASP A 243 -16.31 13.15 -3.18
CA ASP A 243 -16.44 11.96 -2.35
C ASP A 243 -16.75 10.73 -3.22
N MET A 244 -17.62 10.91 -4.23
CA MET A 244 -17.88 9.88 -5.24
C MET A 244 -16.59 9.49 -5.97
N ALA A 245 -15.70 10.44 -6.23
CA ALA A 245 -14.42 10.16 -6.84
C ALA A 245 -13.57 9.19 -6.00
N ALA A 246 -13.48 9.45 -4.69
CA ALA A 246 -12.79 8.57 -3.76
C ALA A 246 -13.42 7.17 -3.69
N PHE A 247 -14.75 7.09 -3.69
CA PHE A 247 -15.45 5.81 -3.66
C PHE A 247 -15.18 4.96 -4.91
N LEU A 248 -15.25 5.56 -6.10
CA LEU A 248 -15.01 4.83 -7.35
C LEU A 248 -13.56 4.37 -7.49
N TYR A 249 -12.60 5.22 -7.14
CA TYR A 249 -11.18 4.85 -7.16
C TYR A 249 -10.88 3.66 -6.22
N ARG A 250 -11.46 3.68 -5.01
CA ARG A 250 -11.29 2.58 -4.06
C ARG A 250 -12.05 1.33 -4.49
N LEU A 251 -13.23 1.49 -5.08
CA LEU A 251 -14.00 0.37 -5.63
C LEU A 251 -13.24 -0.33 -6.77
N ALA A 252 -12.47 0.42 -7.58
CA ALA A 252 -11.56 -0.11 -8.59
C ALA A 252 -10.28 -0.75 -8.03
N GLY A 253 -10.18 -0.95 -6.71
CA GLY A 253 -9.00 -1.54 -6.08
C GLY A 253 -7.86 -0.57 -5.81
N SER A 254 -8.09 0.74 -5.89
CA SER A 254 -7.08 1.79 -5.68
C SER A 254 -5.85 1.64 -6.60
N PRO A 255 -6.02 1.57 -7.93
CA PRO A 255 -4.94 1.27 -8.86
C PRO A 255 -3.79 2.27 -8.76
N ALA A 256 -2.56 1.81 -8.99
CA ALA A 256 -1.38 2.67 -9.00
C ALA A 256 -1.58 3.82 -10.01
N PHE A 257 -1.40 5.05 -9.56
CA PHE A 257 -1.64 6.25 -10.37
C PHE A 257 -0.64 7.35 -10.02
N ASP A 258 0.16 7.73 -11.01
CA ASP A 258 1.22 8.74 -10.90
C ASP A 258 0.66 10.13 -11.25
N VAL A 259 0.31 10.89 -10.20
CA VAL A 259 -0.25 12.23 -10.31
C VAL A 259 0.70 13.21 -11.02
N SER A 260 2.02 12.97 -10.97
CA SER A 260 3.00 13.87 -11.59
C SER A 260 2.97 13.85 -13.12
N LYS A 261 2.42 12.78 -13.71
CA LYS A 261 2.29 12.60 -15.16
C LYS A 261 0.86 12.83 -15.66
N ALA A 262 -0.08 13.04 -14.75
CA ALA A 262 -1.48 13.20 -15.09
C ALA A 262 -1.78 14.63 -15.55
N GLU A 263 -2.49 14.77 -16.67
CA GLU A 263 -3.05 16.05 -17.08
C GLU A 263 -4.28 16.38 -16.22
N ASN A 264 -4.39 17.64 -15.77
CA ASN A 264 -5.58 18.13 -15.09
C ASN A 264 -6.48 18.90 -16.06
N PRO A 265 -7.61 18.32 -16.50
CA PRO A 265 -8.51 19.00 -17.44
C PRO A 265 -9.48 19.97 -16.76
N PHE A 266 -9.55 20.03 -15.43
CA PHE A 266 -10.58 20.77 -14.69
C PHE A 266 -10.02 22.04 -14.04
N LYS A 267 -10.56 23.20 -14.42
CA LYS A 267 -10.11 24.52 -13.92
C LYS A 267 -10.30 24.72 -12.41
N ASP A 268 -11.31 24.09 -11.83
CA ASP A 268 -11.68 24.19 -10.42
C ASP A 268 -11.02 23.11 -9.53
N VAL A 269 -10.12 22.30 -10.10
CA VAL A 269 -9.40 21.25 -9.39
C VAL A 269 -7.94 21.66 -9.24
N THR A 270 -7.43 21.62 -8.02
CA THR A 270 -6.04 21.95 -7.68
C THR A 270 -5.47 20.89 -6.75
N ALA A 271 -4.15 20.89 -6.50
CA ALA A 271 -3.52 19.97 -5.56
C ALA A 271 -4.06 20.06 -4.11
N LYS A 272 -4.80 21.13 -3.77
CA LYS A 272 -5.48 21.30 -2.46
C LYS A 272 -6.92 20.78 -2.46
N THR A 273 -7.48 20.45 -3.61
CA THR A 273 -8.84 19.92 -3.73
C THR A 273 -8.91 18.55 -3.04
N PRO A 274 -9.89 18.29 -2.16
CA PRO A 274 -10.08 16.97 -1.58
C PRO A 274 -10.18 15.91 -2.67
N HIS A 275 -9.51 14.78 -2.47
CA HIS A 275 -9.48 13.67 -3.42
C HIS A 275 -8.88 14.04 -4.79
N TYR A 276 -7.93 14.98 -4.84
CA TYR A 276 -7.25 15.43 -6.07
C TYR A 276 -6.74 14.26 -6.93
N LYS A 277 -6.06 13.29 -6.31
CA LYS A 277 -5.53 12.10 -6.99
C LYS A 277 -6.64 11.31 -7.67
N GLU A 278 -7.72 11.05 -6.95
CA GLU A 278 -8.85 10.24 -7.42
C GLU A 278 -9.65 10.97 -8.52
N ILE A 279 -9.79 12.30 -8.40
CA ILE A 279 -10.41 13.13 -9.44
C ILE A 279 -9.60 13.07 -10.74
N LEU A 280 -8.27 13.19 -10.68
CA LEU A 280 -7.43 13.06 -11.86
C LEU A 280 -7.44 11.65 -12.45
N TRP A 281 -7.48 10.62 -11.61
CA TRP A 281 -7.63 9.25 -12.09
C TRP A 281 -8.94 9.08 -12.88
N LEU A 282 -10.07 9.56 -12.36
CA LEU A 282 -11.36 9.51 -13.08
C LEU A 282 -11.34 10.27 -14.41
N ALA A 283 -10.60 11.39 -14.46
CA ALA A 283 -10.44 12.15 -15.68
C ALA A 283 -9.64 11.35 -16.71
N SER A 284 -8.50 10.78 -16.30
CA SER A 284 -7.60 10.01 -17.17
C SER A 284 -8.24 8.73 -17.72
N THR A 285 -9.20 8.17 -16.99
CA THR A 285 -9.93 6.94 -17.36
C THR A 285 -11.22 7.21 -18.12
N GLY A 286 -11.64 8.49 -18.24
CA GLY A 286 -12.90 8.88 -18.88
C GLY A 286 -14.15 8.64 -18.02
N ILE A 287 -14.00 8.17 -16.78
CA ILE A 287 -15.12 7.96 -15.85
C ILE A 287 -15.76 9.30 -15.49
N SER A 288 -14.96 10.36 -15.32
CA SER A 288 -15.45 11.74 -15.21
C SER A 288 -15.09 12.56 -16.44
N THR A 289 -16.07 13.22 -17.03
CA THR A 289 -15.89 14.12 -18.17
C THR A 289 -15.96 15.61 -17.81
N GLY A 290 -16.37 15.93 -16.58
CA GLY A 290 -16.66 17.28 -16.11
C GLY A 290 -17.82 17.97 -16.84
N TRP A 291 -17.96 19.27 -16.60
CA TRP A 291 -18.86 20.17 -17.33
C TRP A 291 -18.07 21.09 -18.23
N THR A 292 -18.47 21.18 -19.49
CA THR A 292 -17.97 22.21 -20.39
C THR A 292 -18.67 23.52 -20.09
N GLU A 293 -17.88 24.51 -19.70
CA GLU A 293 -18.32 25.88 -19.47
C GLU A 293 -18.48 26.65 -20.79
N LYS A 294 -19.10 27.83 -20.72
CA LYS A 294 -19.37 28.67 -21.91
C LYS A 294 -18.10 29.07 -22.68
N ASP A 295 -16.96 29.16 -21.99
CA ASP A 295 -15.66 29.51 -22.56
C ASP A 295 -14.90 28.28 -23.12
N GLY A 296 -15.55 27.11 -23.16
CA GLY A 296 -14.96 25.85 -23.62
C GLY A 296 -14.10 25.14 -22.58
N SER A 297 -13.84 25.74 -21.42
CA SER A 297 -13.11 25.08 -20.35
C SER A 297 -13.95 24.05 -19.62
N LYS A 298 -13.30 23.16 -18.85
CA LYS A 298 -14.01 22.14 -18.07
C LYS A 298 -13.90 22.38 -16.57
N THR A 299 -14.96 22.07 -15.85
CA THR A 299 -15.00 22.05 -14.37
C THR A 299 -15.46 20.68 -13.84
N PHE A 300 -15.02 20.31 -12.65
CA PHE A 300 -15.38 19.06 -11.97
C PHE A 300 -16.54 19.23 -10.98
N ARG A 301 -16.70 20.44 -10.42
CA ARG A 301 -17.71 20.85 -9.43
C ARG A 301 -17.77 19.91 -8.23
N GLY A 302 -16.63 19.76 -7.56
CA GLY A 302 -16.42 18.73 -6.53
C GLY A 302 -17.40 18.75 -5.36
N MET A 303 -17.94 19.91 -5.01
CA MET A 303 -18.90 20.09 -3.91
C MET A 303 -20.37 19.91 -4.33
N ASP A 304 -20.65 19.76 -5.62
CA ASP A 304 -22.03 19.53 -6.08
C ASP A 304 -22.47 18.12 -5.67
N SER A 305 -23.71 18.02 -5.17
CA SER A 305 -24.30 16.72 -4.86
C SER A 305 -24.56 15.91 -6.12
N VAL A 306 -24.13 14.66 -6.12
CA VAL A 306 -24.33 13.72 -7.22
C VAL A 306 -25.81 13.39 -7.34
N LYS A 307 -26.40 13.65 -8.52
CA LYS A 307 -27.76 13.19 -8.82
C LYS A 307 -27.72 11.72 -9.23
N ARG A 308 -28.84 11.02 -9.02
CA ARG A 308 -28.93 9.57 -9.30
C ARG A 308 -28.65 9.22 -10.77
N GLN A 309 -29.08 10.05 -11.70
CA GLN A 309 -28.78 9.85 -13.11
C GLN A 309 -27.28 10.06 -13.43
N ASP A 310 -26.61 11.01 -12.77
CA ASP A 310 -25.18 11.23 -12.96
C ASP A 310 -24.37 10.07 -12.36
N MET A 311 -24.79 9.57 -11.19
CA MET A 311 -24.24 8.35 -10.60
C MET A 311 -24.36 7.16 -11.56
N ALA A 312 -25.49 6.99 -12.25
CA ALA A 312 -25.66 5.91 -13.22
C ALA A 312 -24.58 5.96 -14.30
N ALA A 313 -24.33 7.15 -14.86
CA ALA A 313 -23.30 7.35 -15.87
C ALA A 313 -21.88 7.10 -15.33
N PHE A 314 -21.60 7.48 -14.07
CA PHE A 314 -20.32 7.20 -13.42
C PHE A 314 -20.07 5.69 -13.25
N LEU A 315 -21.07 4.97 -12.72
CA LEU A 315 -20.94 3.53 -12.45
C LEU A 315 -20.83 2.72 -13.74
N HIS A 316 -21.57 3.09 -14.79
CA HIS A 316 -21.50 2.41 -16.08
C HIS A 316 -20.14 2.67 -16.78
N ARG A 317 -19.62 3.90 -16.72
CA ARG A 317 -18.28 4.20 -17.23
C ARG A 317 -17.17 3.49 -16.46
N LEU A 318 -17.30 3.36 -15.13
CA LEU A 318 -16.38 2.54 -14.33
C LEU A 318 -16.41 1.08 -14.82
N ALA A 319 -17.60 0.50 -15.03
CA ALA A 319 -17.73 -0.85 -15.57
C ALA A 319 -17.00 -1.03 -16.90
N SER A 320 -17.13 -0.06 -17.80
CA SER A 320 -16.46 -0.06 -19.10
C SER A 320 -14.94 0.05 -18.96
N HIS A 321 -14.46 0.90 -18.05
CA HIS A 321 -13.03 1.03 -17.75
C HIS A 321 -12.43 -0.28 -17.23
N GLU A 322 -13.12 -0.93 -16.29
CA GLU A 322 -12.75 -2.23 -15.73
C GLU A 322 -12.98 -3.39 -16.72
N LYS A 323 -13.47 -3.11 -17.94
CA LYS A 323 -13.80 -4.09 -18.98
C LYS A 323 -14.76 -5.18 -18.47
N ALA A 324 -15.66 -4.79 -17.57
CA ALA A 324 -16.64 -5.67 -16.98
C ALA A 324 -17.66 -6.12 -18.04
N ASN A 325 -18.08 -7.39 -17.95
CA ASN A 325 -19.07 -7.98 -18.85
C ASN A 325 -20.19 -8.64 -18.05
N PRO A 326 -21.06 -7.85 -17.39
CA PRO A 326 -22.12 -8.39 -16.54
C PRO A 326 -23.20 -9.09 -17.35
N THR A 327 -23.82 -10.10 -16.74
CA THR A 327 -25.07 -10.65 -17.26
C THR A 327 -26.19 -9.62 -17.08
N LEU A 328 -26.87 -9.29 -18.19
CA LEU A 328 -28.01 -8.38 -18.16
C LEU A 328 -29.31 -9.16 -17.97
N GLY A 329 -30.09 -8.80 -16.96
CA GLY A 329 -31.44 -9.27 -16.77
C GLY A 329 -32.46 -8.63 -17.74
N GLU A 330 -33.71 -9.02 -17.54
CA GLU A 330 -34.87 -8.47 -18.24
C GLU A 330 -34.98 -6.94 -18.03
N PRO A 331 -35.56 -6.20 -18.99
CA PRO A 331 -35.83 -4.78 -18.82
C PRO A 331 -36.69 -4.52 -17.57
N VAL A 332 -36.23 -3.62 -16.70
CA VAL A 332 -36.98 -3.17 -15.52
C VAL A 332 -37.34 -1.69 -15.72
N PRO A 333 -38.54 -1.38 -16.24
CA PRO A 333 -38.92 -0.01 -16.54
C PRO A 333 -39.17 0.79 -15.26
N PHE A 334 -38.70 2.04 -15.24
CA PHE A 334 -39.07 3.03 -14.23
C PHE A 334 -40.04 4.03 -14.86
N ARG A 335 -41.16 4.30 -14.19
CA ARG A 335 -42.24 5.15 -14.72
C ARG A 335 -41.78 6.58 -15.04
N ASP A 336 -40.82 7.09 -14.28
CA ASP A 336 -40.26 8.43 -14.39
C ASP A 336 -38.97 8.50 -15.23
N VAL A 337 -38.61 7.40 -15.90
CA VAL A 337 -37.51 7.35 -16.86
C VAL A 337 -38.10 7.32 -18.27
N THR A 338 -37.78 8.34 -19.06
CA THR A 338 -38.33 8.59 -20.39
C THR A 338 -37.22 8.91 -21.39
N MET A 339 -37.55 9.06 -22.67
CA MET A 339 -36.58 9.38 -23.73
C MET A 339 -35.82 10.71 -23.53
N THR A 340 -36.33 11.61 -22.68
CA THR A 340 -35.68 12.89 -22.34
C THR A 340 -34.90 12.83 -21.04
N THR A 341 -34.93 11.70 -20.32
CA THR A 341 -34.18 11.53 -19.08
C THR A 341 -32.68 11.56 -19.36
N PRO A 342 -31.90 12.46 -18.73
CA PRO A 342 -30.45 12.45 -18.85
C PRO A 342 -29.89 11.09 -18.44
N HIS A 343 -28.90 10.60 -19.20
CA HIS A 343 -28.27 9.30 -18.94
C HIS A 343 -29.22 8.10 -18.99
N LEU A 344 -30.30 8.16 -19.79
CA LEU A 344 -31.29 7.09 -19.96
C LEU A 344 -30.65 5.70 -20.09
N THR A 345 -29.72 5.53 -21.03
CA THR A 345 -29.07 4.24 -21.30
C THR A 345 -28.28 3.72 -20.11
N ASP A 346 -27.67 4.61 -19.33
CA ASP A 346 -26.93 4.25 -18.12
C ASP A 346 -27.89 3.79 -17.01
N VAL A 347 -29.03 4.48 -16.87
CA VAL A 347 -30.08 4.12 -15.90
C VAL A 347 -30.68 2.75 -16.22
N GLU A 348 -30.99 2.49 -17.49
CA GLU A 348 -31.49 1.19 -17.96
C GLU A 348 -30.47 0.07 -17.73
N TRP A 349 -29.19 0.33 -18.01
CA TRP A 349 -28.13 -0.64 -17.77
C TRP A 349 -27.93 -0.94 -16.28
N LEU A 350 -27.97 0.07 -15.39
CA LEU A 350 -27.95 -0.13 -13.94
C LEU A 350 -29.11 -1.01 -13.46
N ALA A 351 -30.28 -0.86 -14.06
CA ALA A 351 -31.46 -1.67 -13.71
C ALA A 351 -31.28 -3.13 -14.12
N ARG A 352 -30.81 -3.36 -15.36
CA ARG A 352 -30.61 -4.71 -15.91
C ARG A 352 -29.46 -5.47 -15.25
N THR A 353 -28.46 -4.77 -14.71
CA THR A 353 -27.39 -5.37 -13.88
C THR A 353 -27.81 -5.58 -12.42
N GLY A 354 -29.00 -5.13 -12.03
CA GLY A 354 -29.47 -5.19 -10.64
C GLY A 354 -28.76 -4.22 -9.70
N VAL A 355 -27.95 -3.29 -10.20
CA VAL A 355 -27.28 -2.26 -9.40
C VAL A 355 -28.30 -1.28 -8.82
N THR A 356 -29.33 -0.91 -9.59
CA THR A 356 -30.49 -0.15 -9.08
C THR A 356 -31.76 -0.98 -9.07
N THR A 357 -32.52 -0.86 -7.99
CA THR A 357 -33.86 -1.46 -7.86
C THR A 357 -34.98 -0.42 -7.97
N GLY A 358 -34.66 0.87 -7.88
CA GLY A 358 -35.63 1.97 -7.79
C GLY A 358 -36.55 1.89 -6.55
N TRP A 359 -37.49 2.82 -6.47
CA TRP A 359 -38.52 2.83 -5.43
C TRP A 359 -39.75 2.11 -5.93
N LYS A 360 -40.24 1.15 -5.15
CA LYS A 360 -41.56 0.56 -5.38
C LYS A 360 -42.63 1.54 -4.87
N GLU A 361 -43.51 1.95 -5.76
CA GLU A 361 -44.64 2.81 -5.47
C GLU A 361 -45.84 1.99 -4.98
N LYS A 362 -46.84 2.67 -4.40
CA LYS A 362 -48.05 2.02 -3.84
C LYS A 362 -48.85 1.23 -4.89
N ASP A 363 -48.82 1.69 -6.14
CA ASP A 363 -49.48 1.05 -7.28
C ASP A 363 -48.68 -0.14 -7.86
N GLY A 364 -47.54 -0.49 -7.25
CA GLY A 364 -46.66 -1.56 -7.71
C GLY A 364 -45.67 -1.15 -8.80
N SER A 365 -45.81 0.06 -9.37
CA SER A 365 -44.83 0.60 -10.31
C SER A 365 -43.51 0.93 -9.61
N ARG A 366 -42.45 1.19 -10.40
CA ARG A 366 -41.16 1.62 -9.87
C ARG A 366 -40.77 2.99 -10.39
N THR A 367 -40.10 3.79 -9.56
CA THR A 367 -39.48 5.07 -9.97
C THR A 367 -37.98 5.08 -9.72
N PHE A 368 -37.22 5.82 -10.53
CA PHE A 368 -35.77 5.98 -10.41
C PHE A 368 -35.35 7.28 -9.74
N ARG A 369 -36.19 8.32 -9.78
CA ARG A 369 -36.01 9.65 -9.18
C ARG A 369 -34.67 10.29 -9.55
N GLY A 370 -34.37 10.34 -10.86
CA GLY A 370 -33.05 10.67 -11.41
C GLY A 370 -32.45 12.00 -10.95
N MET A 371 -33.28 13.01 -10.70
CA MET A 371 -32.86 14.35 -10.25
C MET A 371 -32.62 14.45 -8.73
N ASN A 372 -32.96 13.42 -7.95
CA ASN A 372 -32.71 13.42 -6.52
C ASN A 372 -31.20 13.23 -6.25
N PRO A 373 -30.63 13.94 -5.26
CA PRO A 373 -29.32 13.62 -4.73
C PRO A 373 -29.24 12.17 -4.23
N VAL A 374 -28.08 11.53 -4.41
CA VAL A 374 -27.78 10.25 -3.76
C VAL A 374 -27.29 10.51 -2.35
N VAL A 375 -27.97 9.96 -1.33
CA VAL A 375 -27.46 9.96 0.04
C VAL A 375 -26.49 8.80 0.26
N ARG A 376 -25.58 8.93 1.23
CA ARG A 376 -24.47 7.98 1.45
C ARG A 376 -24.95 6.54 1.66
N GLN A 377 -25.99 6.32 2.46
CA GLN A 377 -26.50 4.97 2.70
C GLN A 377 -27.04 4.30 1.43
N ASP A 378 -27.67 5.08 0.53
CA ASP A 378 -28.13 4.55 -0.76
C ASP A 378 -26.92 4.25 -1.66
N MET A 379 -25.90 5.14 -1.65
CA MET A 379 -24.64 4.93 -2.36
C MET A 379 -23.95 3.62 -1.92
N ALA A 380 -23.99 3.28 -0.63
CA ALA A 380 -23.48 2.00 -0.14
C ALA A 380 -24.09 0.81 -0.87
N ALA A 381 -25.41 0.81 -0.98
CA ALA A 381 -26.15 -0.25 -1.64
C ALA A 381 -25.83 -0.31 -3.15
N PHE A 382 -25.66 0.84 -3.81
CA PHE A 382 -25.24 0.89 -5.21
C PHE A 382 -23.84 0.31 -5.42
N LEU A 383 -22.86 0.74 -4.62
CA LEU A 383 -21.46 0.29 -4.77
C LEU A 383 -21.30 -1.19 -4.42
N HIS A 384 -22.01 -1.68 -3.40
CA HIS A 384 -21.98 -3.09 -3.04
C HIS A 384 -22.58 -3.97 -4.15
N ARG A 385 -23.73 -3.59 -4.72
CA ARG A 385 -24.29 -4.31 -5.88
C ARG A 385 -23.45 -4.16 -7.14
N MET A 386 -22.77 -3.03 -7.33
CA MET A 386 -21.82 -2.85 -8.42
C MET A 386 -20.68 -3.86 -8.33
N SER A 387 -20.08 -4.02 -7.14
CA SER A 387 -19.08 -5.06 -6.89
C SER A 387 -19.66 -6.46 -7.08
N ALA A 388 -20.84 -6.73 -6.51
CA ALA A 388 -21.42 -8.07 -6.46
C ALA A 388 -22.08 -8.53 -7.76
N ASN A 389 -22.40 -7.65 -8.71
CA ASN A 389 -23.11 -8.02 -9.94
C ASN A 389 -22.32 -7.69 -11.21
N VAL A 390 -21.36 -6.76 -11.15
CA VAL A 390 -20.70 -6.24 -12.34
C VAL A 390 -19.19 -6.45 -12.34
N LEU A 391 -18.49 -6.07 -11.28
CA LEU A 391 -17.01 -6.08 -11.25
C LEU A 391 -16.42 -7.44 -10.82
N LYS A 392 -17.04 -8.55 -11.22
CA LYS A 392 -16.59 -9.91 -10.84
C LYS A 392 -15.40 -10.41 -11.65
#